data_AF-A0A3B6QE99-F1
#
_entry.id   AF-A0A3B6QE99-F1
#
_cell.length_a   1.000
_cell.length_b   1.000
_cell.length_c   1.000
_cell.angle_alpha   90.00
_cell.angle_beta   90.00
_cell.angle_gamma   90.00
#
_symmetry.space_group_name_H-M   'P 1'
#
loop_
_entity.id
_entity.type
_entity.pdbx_description
1 polymer ?
#
loop_
_entity_poly.entity_id
_entity_poly.type
_entity_poly.pdbx_seq_one_letter_code
_entity_poly.pdbx_strand_id
1 'polypeptide(L)'
;MAQIAGCNRLVINSDNLEAINNRGRLASTTAAVFDDCYFLACDFPITRFKHYNREANRVAHELAKVAKFSTTLNWFEEPLSKIVPLLINDVLVIANE
;
A
#
# COMPACT_ATOMS: atom_id res chain seq x y z
N MET A 1 2.92 -14.50 -6.28
CA MET A 1 1.76 -13.85 -5.60
C MET A 1 0.54 -13.72 -6.50
N ALA A 2 0.67 -13.17 -7.72
CA ALA A 2 -0.44 -13.04 -8.67
C ALA A 2 -1.15 -14.36 -9.00
N GLN A 3 -0.39 -15.45 -9.22
CA GLN A 3 -0.95 -16.79 -9.49
C GLN A 3 -1.69 -17.40 -8.29
N ILE A 4 -1.27 -17.08 -7.06
CA ILE A 4 -1.90 -17.60 -5.84
C ILE A 4 -3.21 -16.86 -5.56
N ALA A 5 -3.25 -15.55 -5.81
CA ALA A 5 -4.45 -14.74 -5.61
C ALA A 5 -5.40 -14.70 -6.82
N GLY A 6 -4.97 -15.20 -7.99
CA GLY A 6 -5.72 -15.11 -9.26
C GLY A 6 -5.84 -13.67 -9.82
N CYS A 7 -5.05 -12.73 -9.32
CA CYS A 7 -5.15 -11.31 -9.66
C CYS A 7 -4.31 -10.98 -10.91
N ASN A 8 -4.97 -10.55 -11.99
CA ASN A 8 -4.29 -10.12 -13.22
C ASN A 8 -3.87 -8.64 -13.22
N ARG A 9 -4.44 -7.85 -12.30
CA ARG A 9 -4.22 -6.41 -12.22
C ARG A 9 -3.91 -5.97 -10.79
N LEU A 10 -2.80 -5.28 -10.63
CA LEU A 10 -2.39 -4.63 -9.40
C LEU A 10 -2.43 -3.11 -9.55
N VAL A 11 -3.04 -2.43 -8.57
CA VAL A 11 -3.01 -0.96 -8.48
C VAL A 11 -2.42 -0.58 -7.14
N ILE A 12 -1.27 0.09 -7.17
CA ILE A 12 -0.55 0.54 -5.99
C ILE A 12 -0.83 2.04 -5.80
N ASN A 13 -1.42 2.40 -4.66
CA ASN A 13 -1.72 3.78 -4.31
C ASN A 13 -0.76 4.25 -3.23
N SER A 14 -0.25 5.48 -3.35
CA SER A 14 0.58 6.09 -2.32
C SER A 14 0.44 7.61 -2.33
N ASP A 15 0.58 8.23 -1.16
CA ASP A 15 0.73 9.67 -0.98
C ASP A 15 2.18 10.14 -0.98
N ASN A 16 3.14 9.22 -1.16
CA ASN A 16 4.55 9.55 -1.34
C ASN A 16 4.89 9.61 -2.83
N LEU A 17 5.11 10.82 -3.34
CA LEU A 17 5.45 11.06 -4.74
C LEU A 17 6.76 10.37 -5.19
N GLU A 18 7.74 10.27 -4.30
CA GLU A 18 9.01 9.59 -4.57
C GLU A 18 8.79 8.08 -4.74
N ALA A 19 7.95 7.45 -3.91
CA ALA A 19 7.63 6.02 -4.05
C ALA A 19 6.90 5.70 -5.37
N ILE A 20 6.11 6.64 -5.89
CA ILE A 20 5.40 6.47 -7.17
C ILE A 20 6.32 6.68 -8.38
N ASN A 21 7.25 7.65 -8.29
CA ASN A 21 8.05 8.13 -9.42
C ASN A 21 9.45 7.51 -9.53
N ASN A 22 10.06 7.07 -8.43
CA ASN A 22 11.48 6.70 -8.40
C ASN A 22 11.79 5.24 -8.78
N ARG A 23 10.90 4.61 -9.58
CA ARG A 23 11.08 3.24 -10.05
C ARG A 23 12.34 3.12 -10.93
N GLY A 24 13.44 2.62 -10.37
CA GLY A 24 14.72 2.40 -11.08
C GLY A 24 15.45 3.65 -11.56
N ARG A 25 15.17 4.84 -11.00
CA ARG A 25 15.69 6.12 -11.53
C ARG A 25 16.58 6.93 -10.59
N LEU A 26 16.64 6.63 -9.30
CA LEU A 26 17.48 7.37 -8.36
C LEU A 26 18.56 6.49 -7.73
N ALA A 27 19.79 6.98 -7.73
CA ALA A 27 20.89 6.45 -6.93
C ALA A 27 20.77 6.99 -5.48
N SER A 28 19.72 6.57 -4.77
CA SER A 28 19.55 6.85 -3.34
C SER A 28 19.75 5.58 -2.52
N THR A 29 20.02 5.70 -1.23
CA THR A 29 20.05 4.57 -0.28
C THR A 29 18.73 3.80 -0.21
N THR A 30 17.63 4.37 -0.71
CA THR A 30 16.30 3.75 -0.78
C THR A 30 16.02 3.05 -2.12
N ALA A 31 16.91 3.17 -3.11
CA ALA A 31 16.74 2.62 -4.45
C ALA A 31 16.51 1.10 -4.44
N ALA A 32 17.29 0.36 -3.65
CA ALA A 32 17.16 -1.10 -3.56
C ALA A 32 15.76 -1.52 -3.10
N VAL A 33 15.17 -0.81 -2.14
CA VAL A 33 13.80 -1.10 -1.67
C VAL A 33 12.77 -0.84 -2.76
N PHE A 34 12.92 0.27 -3.50
CA PHE A 34 12.02 0.58 -4.61
C PHE A 34 12.14 -0.40 -5.76
N ASP A 35 13.36 -0.85 -6.08
CA ASP A 35 13.61 -1.85 -7.12
C ASP A 35 13.03 -3.21 -6.71
N ASP A 36 13.22 -3.65 -5.46
CA ASP A 36 12.61 -4.88 -4.95
C ASP A 36 11.08 -4.83 -5.03
N CYS A 37 10.46 -3.71 -4.59
CA CYS A 37 9.01 -3.52 -4.73
C CYS A 37 8.57 -3.52 -6.20
N TYR A 38 9.36 -2.96 -7.10
CA TYR A 38 9.08 -2.96 -8.53
C TYR A 38 9.14 -4.37 -9.12
N PHE A 39 10.15 -5.16 -8.78
CA PHE A 39 10.25 -6.55 -9.22
C PHE A 39 9.08 -7.40 -8.73
N LEU A 40 8.66 -7.24 -7.46
CA LEU A 40 7.46 -7.91 -6.95
C LEU A 40 6.18 -7.47 -7.69
N ALA A 41 6.10 -6.20 -8.08
CA ALA A 41 5.00 -5.68 -8.88
C ALA A 41 4.97 -6.23 -10.32
N CYS A 42 6.12 -6.61 -10.88
CA CYS A 42 6.23 -7.22 -12.21
C CYS A 42 5.69 -8.66 -12.27
N ASP A 43 5.49 -9.33 -11.13
CA ASP A 43 4.79 -10.62 -11.08
C ASP A 43 3.33 -10.54 -11.54
N PHE A 44 2.75 -9.34 -11.59
CA PHE A 44 1.38 -9.10 -12.03
C PHE A 44 1.38 -8.63 -13.50
N PRO A 45 0.54 -9.22 -14.38
CA PRO A 45 0.50 -8.85 -15.80
C PRO A 45 0.22 -7.38 -16.06
N ILE A 46 -0.59 -6.74 -15.22
CA ILE A 46 -0.96 -5.33 -15.33
C ILE A 46 -0.72 -4.65 -14.00
N THR A 47 0.32 -3.81 -13.90
CA THR A 47 0.57 -3.00 -12.71
C THR A 47 0.49 -1.51 -12.99
N ARG A 48 -0.21 -0.77 -12.13
CA ARG A 48 -0.26 0.70 -12.16
C ARG A 48 0.06 1.24 -10.79
N PHE A 49 0.82 2.32 -10.73
CA PHE A 49 1.01 3.03 -9.47
C PHE A 49 0.46 4.44 -9.64
N LYS A 50 -0.29 4.89 -8.64
CA LYS A 50 -1.02 6.15 -8.66
C LYS A 50 -0.72 6.93 -7.40
N HIS A 51 -0.38 8.20 -7.60
CA HIS A 51 -0.31 9.14 -6.49
C HIS A 51 -1.72 9.53 -6.05
N TYR A 52 -1.95 9.58 -4.74
CA TYR A 52 -3.16 10.10 -4.13
C TYR A 52 -2.82 11.01 -2.97
N ASN A 53 -3.80 11.83 -2.57
CA ASN A 53 -3.65 12.73 -1.45
C ASN A 53 -3.53 11.91 -0.15
N ARG A 54 -2.90 12.50 0.88
CA ARG A 54 -2.73 11.87 2.19
C ARG A 54 -4.06 11.43 2.81
N GLU A 55 -5.13 12.19 2.56
CA GLU A 55 -6.49 11.89 3.04
C GLU A 55 -7.04 10.58 2.49
N ALA A 56 -6.66 10.22 1.26
CA ALA A 56 -7.08 8.96 0.62
C ALA A 56 -6.20 7.76 1.04
N ASN A 57 -5.08 8.01 1.74
CA ASN A 57 -4.14 6.97 2.18
C ASN A 57 -4.15 6.78 3.72
N ARG A 58 -5.24 7.16 4.40
CA ARG A 58 -5.32 7.18 5.87
C ARG A 58 -5.13 5.81 6.53
N VAL A 59 -5.61 4.73 5.92
CA VAL A 59 -5.41 3.37 6.44
C VAL A 59 -3.92 3.03 6.50
N ALA A 60 -3.18 3.27 5.41
CA ALA A 60 -1.75 3.05 5.36
C ALA A 60 -0.99 3.93 6.37
N HIS A 61 -1.45 5.17 6.58
CA HIS A 61 -0.88 6.07 7.58
C HIS A 61 -1.00 5.51 9.01
N GLU A 62 -2.20 5.07 9.41
CA GLU A 62 -2.40 4.51 10.76
C GLU A 62 -1.66 3.18 10.94
N LEU A 63 -1.57 2.34 9.89
CA LEU A 63 -0.75 1.13 9.92
C LEU A 63 0.74 1.43 10.13
N ALA A 64 1.29 2.40 9.38
CA ALA A 64 2.68 2.82 9.54
C ALA A 64 2.95 3.38 10.95
N LYS A 65 1.99 4.12 11.51
CA LYS A 65 2.05 4.65 12.87
C LYS A 65 2.05 3.53 13.91
N VAL A 66 1.20 2.53 13.77
CA VAL A 66 1.18 1.37 14.67
C VAL A 66 2.50 0.60 14.59
N ALA A 67 2.98 0.30 13.38
CA ALA A 67 4.23 -0.43 13.17
C ALA A 67 5.45 0.30 13.75
N LYS A 68 5.48 1.64 13.66
CA LYS A 68 6.56 2.46 14.23
C LYS A 68 6.71 2.26 15.75
N PHE A 69 5.62 2.00 16.46
CA PHE A 69 5.63 1.86 17.92
C PHE A 69 5.46 0.41 18.39
N SER A 70 5.39 -0.56 17.47
CA SER A 70 5.17 -1.95 17.80
C SER A 70 6.15 -2.85 17.06
N THR A 71 7.13 -3.37 17.78
CA THR A 71 8.20 -4.22 17.23
C THR A 71 7.81 -5.69 17.10
N THR A 72 6.70 -6.12 17.71
CA THR A 72 6.30 -7.55 17.79
C THR A 72 4.86 -7.82 17.38
N LEU A 73 4.16 -6.82 16.81
CA LEU A 73 2.76 -6.98 16.42
C LEU A 73 2.62 -7.95 15.24
N ASN A 74 2.16 -9.17 15.53
CA ASN A 74 1.72 -10.11 14.51
C ASN A 74 0.22 -9.92 14.28
N TRP A 75 -0.13 -9.34 13.13
CA TRP A 75 -1.52 -9.09 12.72
C TRP A 75 -1.85 -10.00 11.53
N PHE A 76 -2.83 -10.90 11.70
CA PHE A 76 -3.20 -11.90 10.68
C PHE A 76 -4.69 -11.88 10.29
N GLU A 77 -5.61 -11.89 11.27
CA GLU A 77 -7.05 -12.01 10.98
C GLU A 77 -7.88 -10.77 11.38
N GLU A 78 -7.92 -10.40 12.67
CA GLU A 78 -8.81 -9.32 13.13
C GLU A 78 -8.23 -7.93 12.88
N PRO A 79 -8.97 -6.98 12.26
CA PRO A 79 -8.47 -5.65 11.96
C PRO A 79 -8.11 -4.88 13.24
N LEU A 80 -6.98 -4.17 13.21
CA LEU A 80 -6.56 -3.33 14.33
C LEU A 80 -7.63 -2.28 14.64
N SER A 81 -7.95 -2.09 15.92
CA SER A 81 -8.99 -1.15 16.36
C SER A 81 -8.80 0.28 15.83
N LYS A 82 -7.54 0.66 15.53
CA LYS A 82 -7.19 1.96 14.94
C LYS A 82 -7.63 2.12 13.47
N ILE A 83 -7.73 1.03 12.71
CA ILE A 83 -8.12 1.09 11.29
C ILE A 83 -9.60 0.79 11.06
N VAL A 84 -10.29 0.12 12.00
CA VAL A 84 -11.72 -0.24 11.86
C VAL A 84 -12.61 0.94 11.45
N PRO A 85 -12.53 2.14 12.08
CA PRO A 85 -13.36 3.27 11.68
C PRO A 85 -13.08 3.78 10.27
N LEU A 86 -11.84 3.62 9.78
CA LEU A 86 -11.45 4.00 8.43
C LEU A 86 -12.03 3.01 7.41
N LEU A 87 -11.92 1.71 7.69
CA LEU A 87 -12.49 0.66 6.84
C LEU A 87 -14.01 0.79 6.70
N ILE A 88 -14.71 1.09 7.80
CA ILE A 88 -16.16 1.34 7.77
C ILE A 88 -16.48 2.54 6.88
N ASN A 89 -15.71 3.62 6.99
CA ASN A 89 -15.90 4.80 6.14
C ASN A 89 -15.73 4.47 4.66
N ASP A 90 -14.68 3.74 4.30
CA ASP A 90 -14.42 3.38 2.90
C ASP A 90 -15.56 2.54 2.31
N VAL A 91 -16.07 1.57 3.06
CA VAL A 91 -17.22 0.74 2.64
C VAL A 91 -18.49 1.58 2.49
N LEU A 92 -18.75 2.51 3.43
CA LEU A 92 -19.92 3.38 3.36
C LEU A 92 -19.85 4.39 2.22
N VAL A 93 -18.67 4.88 1.86
CA VAL A 93 -18.49 5.74 0.68
C VAL A 93 -18.83 4.95 -0.58
N ILE A 94 -18.33 3.72 -0.72
CA ILE A 94 -18.64 2.86 -1.87
C ILE A 94 -20.14 2.53 -1.96
N ALA A 95 -20.82 2.34 -0.83
CA ALA A 95 -22.26 2.04 -0.82
C ALA A 95 -23.15 3.23 -1.23
N ASN A 96 -22.60 4.44 -1.28
CA ASN A 96 -23.31 5.67 -1.66
C ASN A 96 -22.92 6.20 -3.05
N GLU A 97 -22.08 5.48 -3.79
CA GLU A 97 -21.77 5.70 -5.22
C GLU A 97 -22.67 4.82 -6.12
#